data_AF-A0A1A0USS8-F1
#
_entry.id   AF-A0A1A0USS8-F1
#
_cell.length_a   1.000
_cell.length_b   1.000
_cell.length_c   1.000
_cell.angle_alpha   90.00
_cell.angle_beta   90.00
_cell.angle_gamma   90.00
#
_symmetry.space_group_name_H-M   'P 1'
#
loop_
_entity.id
_entity.type
_entity.pdbx_description
1 polymer ?
#
loop_
_entity_poly.entity_id
_entity_poly.type
_entity_poly.pdbx_seq_one_letter_code
_entity_poly.pdbx_strand_id
1 'polypeptide(L)'
;MSAGRKAAVLGSPIAHSRSPQLHLAAYRALGLPDWTYERIECTAEQLPNLVGGLGSEWVGLSVTMPGKFAALEVADERTARAELVGSANTLVRTDIGWRADNTDIDGVSGALGEAPAQHGVVIGSGGTAPAAIVALAERGVARITVIARNPDKAGPLVDLATRVGAEARWADIDGSGLAAAAADADLMINTIPADVAAAYTPALAVVPLLLDAIYDPWPTPLATAVQNAGGQVISGLQMLLHQAFAQVELFTGMPAPKEAMAAALD
;
A
#
# COMPACT_ATOMS: atom_id res chain seq x y z
N MET A 1 -15.47 -27.36 -16.39
CA MET A 1 -14.35 -26.92 -15.54
C MET A 1 -13.82 -25.65 -16.16
N SER A 2 -13.80 -24.51 -15.45
CA SER A 2 -13.18 -23.30 -16.00
C SER A 2 -11.69 -23.57 -16.17
N ALA A 3 -11.10 -23.14 -17.29
CA ALA A 3 -9.64 -23.21 -17.45
C ALA A 3 -8.96 -22.46 -16.28
N GLY A 4 -7.90 -23.04 -15.71
CA GLY A 4 -7.12 -22.42 -14.66
C GLY A 4 -6.60 -21.03 -15.09
N ARG A 5 -6.69 -20.05 -14.20
CA ARG A 5 -6.21 -18.68 -14.46
C ARG A 5 -4.96 -18.39 -13.63
N LYS A 6 -4.14 -17.45 -14.10
CA LYS A 6 -2.87 -17.10 -13.48
C LYS A 6 -2.90 -15.68 -12.93
N ALA A 7 -2.36 -15.49 -11.74
CA ALA A 7 -2.07 -14.19 -11.16
C ALA A 7 -0.66 -14.18 -10.56
N ALA A 8 -0.11 -12.99 -10.31
CA ALA A 8 1.17 -12.87 -9.61
C ALA A 8 1.28 -11.58 -8.82
N VAL A 9 2.26 -11.55 -7.92
CA VAL A 9 2.79 -10.30 -7.36
C VAL A 9 4.14 -9.99 -7.99
N LEU A 10 4.29 -8.76 -8.49
CA LEU A 10 5.51 -8.25 -9.13
C LEU A 10 6.24 -7.28 -8.21
N GLY A 11 7.56 -7.42 -8.08
CA GLY A 11 8.41 -6.45 -7.37
C GLY A 11 9.84 -6.94 -7.15
N SER A 12 10.67 -6.14 -6.49
CA SER A 12 12.03 -6.54 -6.12
C SER A 12 12.49 -5.78 -4.86
N PRO A 13 12.90 -6.49 -3.79
CA PRO A 13 12.82 -7.94 -3.60
C PRO A 13 11.36 -8.41 -3.40
N ILE A 14 11.06 -9.67 -3.76
CA ILE A 14 9.68 -10.19 -3.75
C ILE A 14 9.44 -11.39 -2.82
N ALA A 15 10.50 -12.06 -2.36
CA ALA A 15 10.43 -13.34 -1.65
C ALA A 15 9.51 -13.30 -0.41
N HIS A 16 9.53 -12.18 0.31
CA HIS A 16 8.80 -11.99 1.56
C HIS A 16 7.31 -11.67 1.38
N SER A 17 6.84 -11.41 0.15
CA SER A 17 5.45 -11.02 -0.09
C SER A 17 4.49 -12.10 0.41
N ARG A 18 3.47 -11.71 1.19
CA ARG A 18 2.40 -12.60 1.66
C ARG A 18 1.18 -12.63 0.74
N SER A 19 1.18 -11.88 -0.38
CA SER A 19 0.08 -11.88 -1.35
C SER A 19 -0.27 -13.28 -1.89
N PRO A 20 0.69 -14.17 -2.22
CA PRO A 20 0.35 -15.52 -2.68
C PRO A 20 -0.44 -16.33 -1.64
N GLN A 21 -0.12 -16.21 -0.35
CA GLN A 21 -0.84 -16.90 0.72
C GLN A 21 -2.30 -16.45 0.77
N LEU A 22 -2.54 -15.14 0.74
CA LEU A 22 -3.87 -14.54 0.76
C LEU A 22 -4.70 -14.95 -0.45
N HIS A 23 -4.15 -14.78 -1.66
CA HIS A 23 -4.88 -15.09 -2.89
C HIS A 23 -5.15 -16.59 -3.04
N LEU A 24 -4.19 -17.47 -2.70
CA LEU A 24 -4.42 -18.92 -2.76
C LEU A 24 -5.40 -19.40 -1.68
N ALA A 25 -5.47 -18.75 -0.52
CA ALA A 25 -6.54 -19.01 0.45
C ALA A 25 -7.91 -18.60 -0.11
N ALA A 26 -7.98 -17.42 -0.73
CA ALA A 26 -9.21 -16.94 -1.36
C ALA A 26 -9.67 -17.86 -2.49
N TYR A 27 -8.78 -18.26 -3.40
CA TYR A 27 -9.11 -19.10 -4.54
C TYR A 27 -9.64 -20.47 -4.09
N ARG A 28 -9.04 -21.06 -3.05
CA ARG A 28 -9.56 -22.30 -2.45
C ARG A 28 -10.96 -22.12 -1.87
N ALA A 29 -11.19 -21.04 -1.11
CA ALA A 29 -12.49 -20.76 -0.50
C ALA A 29 -13.59 -20.44 -1.53
N LEU A 30 -13.22 -19.86 -2.67
CA LEU A 30 -14.13 -19.54 -3.78
C LEU A 30 -14.39 -20.72 -4.74
N GLY A 31 -13.78 -21.89 -4.50
CA GLY A 31 -13.92 -23.05 -5.39
C GLY A 31 -13.16 -22.90 -6.72
N LEU A 32 -12.04 -22.17 -6.71
CA LEU A 32 -11.13 -21.93 -7.84
C LEU A 32 -9.78 -22.65 -7.64
N PRO A 33 -9.74 -23.98 -7.41
CA PRO A 33 -8.52 -24.68 -7.02
C PRO A 33 -7.44 -24.71 -8.12
N ASP A 34 -7.83 -24.51 -9.39
CA ASP A 34 -6.92 -24.50 -10.54
C ASP A 34 -6.32 -23.12 -10.82
N TRP A 35 -6.65 -22.10 -10.01
CA TRP A 35 -6.05 -20.77 -10.13
C TRP A 35 -4.71 -20.71 -9.41
N THR A 36 -3.69 -20.15 -10.07
CA THR A 36 -2.34 -20.02 -9.52
C THR A 36 -2.03 -18.58 -9.16
N TYR A 37 -1.26 -18.38 -8.09
CA TYR A 37 -0.70 -17.09 -7.71
C TYR A 37 0.79 -17.21 -7.44
N GLU A 38 1.64 -16.55 -8.23
CA GLU A 38 3.10 -16.65 -8.13
C GLU A 38 3.77 -15.34 -7.68
N ARG A 39 5.04 -15.43 -7.30
CA ARG A 39 5.91 -14.27 -7.06
C ARG A 39 6.83 -14.13 -8.26
N ILE A 40 6.91 -12.95 -8.84
CA ILE A 40 7.81 -12.69 -9.97
C ILE A 40 8.71 -11.53 -9.57
N GLU A 41 10.01 -11.80 -9.52
CA GLU A 41 10.99 -10.76 -9.32
C GLU A 41 11.04 -9.86 -10.56
N CYS A 42 10.76 -8.57 -10.36
CA CYS A 42 10.56 -7.63 -11.45
C CYS A 42 10.91 -6.21 -10.98
N THR A 43 11.87 -5.58 -11.65
CA THR A 43 12.16 -4.15 -11.45
C THR A 43 11.16 -3.28 -12.21
N ALA A 44 11.14 -1.97 -11.94
CA ALA A 44 10.25 -1.05 -12.63
C ALA A 44 10.51 -1.02 -14.15
N GLU A 45 11.77 -1.15 -14.56
CA GLU A 45 12.21 -1.13 -15.97
C GLU A 45 11.83 -2.41 -16.71
N GLN A 46 11.76 -3.54 -16.00
CA GLN A 46 11.38 -4.84 -16.57
C GLN A 46 9.87 -4.99 -16.71
N LEU A 47 9.09 -4.28 -15.89
CA LEU A 47 7.64 -4.43 -15.79
C LEU A 47 6.92 -4.28 -17.14
N PRO A 48 7.20 -3.25 -17.97
CA PRO A 48 6.49 -3.10 -19.24
C PRO A 48 6.63 -4.30 -20.17
N ASN A 49 7.85 -4.82 -20.31
CA ASN A 49 8.11 -5.99 -21.16
C ASN A 49 7.49 -7.26 -20.58
N LEU A 50 7.57 -7.44 -19.25
CA LEU A 50 6.94 -8.58 -18.59
C LEU A 50 5.43 -8.59 -18.82
N VAL A 51 4.75 -7.48 -18.52
CA VAL A 51 3.29 -7.33 -18.65
C VAL A 51 2.83 -7.51 -20.11
N GLY A 52 3.58 -6.96 -21.07
CA GLY A 52 3.31 -7.10 -22.50
C GLY A 52 3.45 -8.53 -23.04
N GLY A 53 4.21 -9.39 -22.34
CA GLY A 53 4.41 -10.80 -22.71
C GLY A 53 3.36 -11.77 -22.16
N LEU A 54 2.44 -11.33 -21.30
CA LEU A 54 1.49 -12.21 -20.61
C LEU A 54 0.26 -12.52 -21.46
N GLY A 55 -0.01 -13.81 -21.66
CA GLY A 55 -1.16 -14.32 -22.40
C GLY A 55 -2.50 -14.12 -21.68
N SER A 56 -3.59 -14.55 -22.33
CA SER A 56 -4.97 -14.38 -21.83
C SER A 56 -5.29 -15.20 -20.56
N GLU A 57 -4.47 -16.19 -20.23
CA GLU A 57 -4.60 -16.96 -19.00
C GLU A 57 -4.38 -16.11 -17.74
N TRP A 58 -3.65 -15.00 -17.87
CA TRP A 58 -3.39 -14.06 -16.77
C TRP A 58 -4.59 -13.16 -16.50
N VAL A 59 -5.08 -13.16 -15.25
CA VAL A 59 -6.25 -12.37 -14.81
C VAL A 59 -5.87 -11.08 -14.11
N GLY A 60 -4.73 -11.08 -13.41
CA GLY A 60 -4.44 -10.05 -12.44
C GLY A 60 -3.00 -10.07 -11.98
N LEU A 61 -2.45 -8.90 -11.73
CA LEU A 61 -1.12 -8.73 -11.16
C LEU A 61 -1.23 -7.74 -10.01
N SER A 62 -0.79 -8.14 -8.83
CA SER A 62 -0.48 -7.17 -7.79
C SER A 62 0.94 -6.65 -8.03
N VAL A 63 1.18 -5.38 -7.75
CA VAL A 63 2.47 -4.72 -7.98
C VAL A 63 2.91 -4.05 -6.69
N THR A 64 4.12 -4.37 -6.24
CA THR A 64 4.76 -3.73 -5.10
C THR A 64 5.99 -2.94 -5.55
N MET A 65 6.75 -2.40 -4.59
CA MET A 65 8.00 -1.69 -4.87
C MET A 65 8.94 -2.56 -5.74
N PRO A 66 9.63 -1.97 -6.74
CA PRO A 66 9.58 -0.57 -7.16
C PRO A 66 8.58 -0.26 -8.30
N GLY A 67 7.76 -1.23 -8.72
CA GLY A 67 7.02 -1.19 -9.99
C GLY A 67 5.74 -0.36 -10.04
N LYS A 68 5.27 0.24 -8.94
CA LYS A 68 3.92 0.84 -8.89
C LYS A 68 3.69 1.99 -9.88
N PHE A 69 4.72 2.79 -10.16
CA PHE A 69 4.64 3.87 -11.16
C PHE A 69 4.60 3.29 -12.59
N ALA A 70 5.50 2.35 -12.90
CA ALA A 70 5.54 1.66 -14.19
C ALA A 70 4.26 0.86 -14.48
N ALA A 71 3.61 0.31 -13.45
CA ALA A 71 2.31 -0.36 -13.58
C ALA A 71 1.21 0.59 -14.04
N LEU A 72 1.18 1.83 -13.52
CA LEU A 72 0.23 2.83 -13.99
C LEU A 72 0.54 3.22 -15.45
N GLU A 73 1.81 3.38 -15.79
CA GLU A 73 2.24 3.79 -17.13
C GLU A 73 1.94 2.73 -18.20
N VAL A 74 2.20 1.44 -17.92
CA VAL A 74 1.98 0.36 -18.90
C VAL A 74 0.51 0.05 -19.18
N ALA A 75 -0.39 0.36 -18.25
CA ALA A 75 -1.79 0.00 -18.37
C ALA A 75 -2.50 0.76 -19.50
N ASP A 76 -3.38 0.05 -20.22
CA ASP A 76 -4.22 0.60 -21.30
C ASP A 76 -5.38 1.43 -20.72
N GLU A 77 -5.90 1.01 -19.56
CA GLU A 77 -6.96 1.69 -18.83
C GLU A 77 -6.50 2.01 -17.40
N ARG A 78 -7.04 3.07 -16.79
CA ARG A 78 -6.72 3.47 -15.42
C ARG A 78 -7.99 3.87 -14.70
N THR A 79 -8.16 3.45 -13.45
CA THR A 79 -9.25 3.96 -12.61
C THR A 79 -8.97 5.40 -12.21
N ALA A 80 -10.02 6.19 -11.97
CA ALA A 80 -9.87 7.58 -11.52
C ALA A 80 -9.03 7.69 -10.23
N ARG A 81 -9.16 6.71 -9.32
CA ARG A 81 -8.35 6.68 -8.09
C ARG A 81 -6.88 6.37 -8.34
N ALA A 82 -6.55 5.48 -9.29
CA ALA A 82 -5.16 5.21 -9.66
C ALA A 82 -4.51 6.40 -10.37
N GLU A 83 -5.25 7.11 -11.23
CA GLU A 83 -4.79 8.36 -11.85
C GLU A 83 -4.57 9.46 -10.83
N LEU A 84 -5.49 9.62 -9.86
CA LEU A 84 -5.36 10.57 -8.77
C LEU A 84 -4.13 10.31 -7.90
N VAL A 85 -3.88 9.04 -7.54
CA VAL A 85 -2.70 8.63 -6.76
C VAL A 85 -1.41 8.75 -7.57
N GLY A 86 -1.48 8.59 -8.89
CA GLY A 86 -0.30 8.59 -9.76
C GLY A 86 0.55 7.32 -9.67
N SER A 87 0.00 6.24 -9.12
CA SER A 87 0.63 4.91 -9.08
C SER A 87 -0.44 3.81 -9.05
N ALA A 88 -0.07 2.57 -9.39
CA ALA A 88 -0.97 1.42 -9.35
C ALA A 88 -0.29 0.23 -8.66
N ASN A 89 -0.98 -0.40 -7.70
CA ASN A 89 -0.55 -1.65 -7.09
C ASN A 89 -1.33 -2.86 -7.65
N THR A 90 -2.22 -2.64 -8.62
CA THR A 90 -3.13 -3.67 -9.15
C THR A 90 -3.30 -3.47 -10.66
N LEU A 91 -3.05 -4.52 -11.44
CA LEU A 91 -3.39 -4.61 -12.85
C LEU A 91 -4.43 -5.72 -13.03
N VAL A 92 -5.53 -5.42 -13.70
CA VAL A 92 -6.62 -6.37 -13.97
C VAL A 92 -6.71 -6.57 -15.48
N ARG A 93 -6.80 -7.82 -15.95
CA ARG A 93 -6.99 -8.11 -17.37
C ARG A 93 -8.40 -7.69 -17.79
N THR A 94 -8.49 -6.94 -18.89
CA THR A 94 -9.74 -6.55 -19.55
C THR A 94 -9.75 -7.02 -21.01
N ASP A 95 -10.85 -6.78 -21.72
CA ASP A 95 -10.96 -7.13 -23.14
C ASP A 95 -10.04 -6.30 -24.05
N ILE A 96 -9.62 -5.12 -23.59
CA ILE A 96 -8.77 -4.20 -24.36
C ILE A 96 -7.32 -4.16 -23.87
N GLY A 97 -6.97 -4.89 -22.80
CA GLY A 97 -5.62 -4.98 -22.29
C GLY A 97 -5.56 -5.09 -20.77
N TRP A 98 -4.81 -4.20 -20.13
CA TRP A 98 -4.67 -4.13 -18.68
C TRP A 98 -5.25 -2.84 -18.12
N ARG A 99 -6.08 -2.97 -17.07
CA ARG A 99 -6.58 -1.84 -16.29
C ARG A 99 -5.80 -1.70 -14.98
N ALA A 100 -5.17 -0.54 -14.78
CA ALA A 100 -4.54 -0.17 -13.53
C ALA A 100 -5.55 0.31 -12.49
N ASP A 101 -5.36 -0.15 -11.26
CA ASP A 101 -6.08 0.29 -10.08
C ASP A 101 -5.13 0.42 -8.86
N ASN A 102 -5.58 1.15 -7.84
CA ASN A 102 -4.83 1.34 -6.61
C ASN A 102 -5.66 0.93 -5.38
N THR A 103 -5.43 -0.31 -4.94
CA THR A 103 -6.06 -0.88 -3.75
C THR A 103 -5.28 -0.63 -2.47
N ASP A 104 -4.11 0.04 -2.52
CA ASP A 104 -3.43 0.47 -1.29
C ASP A 104 -4.30 1.46 -0.50
N ILE A 105 -5.17 2.23 -1.19
CA ILE A 105 -6.19 3.08 -0.55
C ILE A 105 -7.10 2.22 0.34
N ASP A 106 -7.63 1.12 -0.21
CA ASP A 106 -8.45 0.16 0.52
C ASP A 106 -7.66 -0.46 1.69
N GLY A 107 -6.38 -0.75 1.44
CA GLY A 107 -5.43 -1.25 2.44
C GLY A 107 -5.29 -0.34 3.65
N VAL A 108 -4.99 0.94 3.42
CA VAL A 108 -4.80 1.93 4.49
C VAL A 108 -6.11 2.19 5.22
N SER A 109 -7.19 2.46 4.49
CA SER A 109 -8.50 2.74 5.09
C SER A 109 -9.03 1.57 5.90
N GLY A 110 -8.88 0.35 5.38
CA GLY A 110 -9.28 -0.86 6.09
C GLY A 110 -8.44 -1.13 7.34
N ALA A 111 -7.11 -1.00 7.23
CA ALA A 111 -6.20 -1.22 8.35
C ALA A 111 -6.44 -0.24 9.51
N LEU A 112 -6.71 1.03 9.21
CA LEU A 112 -6.99 2.05 10.23
C LEU A 112 -8.38 1.89 10.89
N GLY A 113 -9.28 1.09 10.31
CA GLY A 113 -10.62 0.85 10.86
C GLY A 113 -11.40 2.15 11.09
N GLU A 114 -12.05 2.32 12.23
CA GLU A 114 -12.80 3.55 12.58
C GLU A 114 -11.98 4.53 13.44
N ALA A 115 -10.64 4.40 13.48
CA ALA A 115 -9.80 5.28 14.31
C ALA A 115 -9.97 6.75 13.87
N PRO A 116 -10.46 7.64 14.74
CA PRO A 116 -10.63 9.05 14.42
C PRO A 116 -9.27 9.76 14.41
N ALA A 117 -9.07 10.65 13.45
CA ALA A 117 -7.90 11.52 13.39
C ALA A 117 -8.26 12.85 12.73
N GLN A 118 -7.73 13.94 13.27
CA GLN A 118 -7.79 15.26 12.67
C GLN A 118 -6.47 15.61 11.95
N HIS A 119 -5.34 15.07 12.43
CA HIS A 119 -4.03 15.27 11.86
C HIS A 119 -3.31 13.93 11.63
N GLY A 120 -3.07 13.62 10.36
CA GLY A 120 -2.29 12.45 9.93
C GLY A 120 -0.90 12.84 9.44
N VAL A 121 0.09 12.02 9.77
CA VAL A 121 1.45 12.13 9.23
C VAL A 121 1.69 10.99 8.24
N VAL A 122 2.26 11.29 7.07
CA VAL A 122 2.76 10.27 6.13
C VAL A 122 4.27 10.40 6.02
N ILE A 123 5.01 9.35 6.36
CA ILE A 123 6.47 9.30 6.24
C ILE A 123 6.85 8.63 4.93
N GLY A 124 7.60 9.34 4.11
CA GLY A 124 8.08 8.88 2.81
C GLY A 124 7.38 9.56 1.64
N SER A 125 7.96 9.40 0.46
CA SER A 125 7.48 9.98 -0.79
C SER A 125 7.50 8.98 -1.95
N GLY A 126 7.36 7.68 -1.63
CA GLY A 126 7.34 6.58 -2.61
C GLY A 126 5.93 6.28 -3.12
N GLY A 127 5.79 5.26 -3.97
CA GLY A 127 4.52 4.93 -4.63
C GLY A 127 3.33 4.58 -3.71
N THR A 128 3.59 4.25 -2.44
CA THR A 128 2.56 4.02 -1.41
C THR A 128 2.10 5.32 -0.73
N ALA A 129 2.95 6.34 -0.65
CA ALA A 129 2.64 7.59 0.05
C ALA A 129 1.40 8.33 -0.51
N PRO A 130 1.22 8.49 -1.83
CA PRO A 130 0.02 9.16 -2.33
C PRO A 130 -1.28 8.37 -2.05
N ALA A 131 -1.24 7.03 -2.03
CA ALA A 131 -2.40 6.22 -1.63
C ALA A 131 -2.75 6.41 -0.14
N ALA A 132 -1.73 6.51 0.72
CA ALA A 132 -1.93 6.83 2.14
C ALA A 132 -2.57 8.22 2.34
N ILE A 133 -2.16 9.22 1.55
CA ILE A 133 -2.74 10.56 1.59
C ILE A 133 -4.21 10.55 1.16
N VAL A 134 -4.54 9.89 0.05
CA VAL A 134 -5.92 9.77 -0.43
C VAL A 134 -6.78 9.05 0.60
N ALA A 135 -6.31 7.94 1.17
CA ALA A 135 -7.03 7.21 2.21
C ALA A 135 -7.30 8.06 3.46
N LEU A 136 -6.32 8.86 3.91
CA LEU A 136 -6.53 9.77 5.05
C LEU A 136 -7.57 10.85 4.73
N ALA A 137 -7.52 11.44 3.54
CA ALA A 137 -8.48 12.46 3.12
C ALA A 137 -9.92 11.90 2.98
N GLU A 138 -10.08 10.70 2.41
CA GLU A 138 -11.39 10.02 2.31
C GLU A 138 -12.01 9.71 3.68
N ARG A 139 -11.17 9.54 4.71
CA ARG A 139 -11.59 9.37 6.11
C ARG A 139 -11.88 10.70 6.82
N GLY A 140 -11.74 11.84 6.14
CA GLY A 140 -12.01 13.15 6.71
C GLY A 140 -10.89 13.71 7.59
N VAL A 141 -9.65 13.23 7.44
CA VAL A 141 -8.49 13.84 8.12
C VAL A 141 -8.24 15.23 7.56
N ALA A 142 -8.40 16.24 8.40
CA ALA A 142 -8.38 17.65 7.99
C ALA A 142 -6.96 18.19 7.72
N ARG A 143 -5.95 17.69 8.43
CA ARG A 143 -4.55 18.11 8.30
C ARG A 143 -3.66 16.92 7.94
N ILE A 144 -2.79 17.06 6.94
CA ILE A 144 -1.83 16.04 6.55
C ILE A 144 -0.42 16.64 6.51
N THR A 145 0.50 16.08 7.29
CA THR A 145 1.93 16.42 7.19
C THR A 145 2.67 15.32 6.44
N VAL A 146 3.31 15.68 5.32
CA VAL A 146 4.18 14.79 4.56
C VAL A 146 5.61 14.96 5.04
N ILE A 147 6.18 13.91 5.65
CA ILE A 147 7.55 13.90 6.15
C ILE A 147 8.44 13.14 5.19
N ALA A 148 9.35 13.84 4.52
CA ALA A 148 10.26 13.24 3.54
C ALA A 148 11.53 14.08 3.37
N ARG A 149 12.65 13.43 2.99
CA ARG A 149 13.94 14.09 2.76
C ARG A 149 13.95 15.10 1.62
N ASN A 150 13.32 14.74 0.50
CA ASN A 150 13.42 15.53 -0.74
C ASN A 150 12.15 16.38 -0.91
N PRO A 151 12.24 17.72 -0.82
CA PRO A 151 11.08 18.60 -0.98
C PRO A 151 10.47 18.54 -2.39
N ASP A 152 11.26 18.32 -3.44
CA ASP A 152 10.77 18.21 -4.82
C ASP A 152 9.90 16.96 -5.02
N LYS A 153 10.20 15.89 -4.28
CA LYS A 153 9.36 14.67 -4.26
C LYS A 153 8.15 14.80 -3.34
N ALA A 154 8.24 15.63 -2.30
CA ALA A 154 7.16 15.84 -1.35
C ALA A 154 6.13 16.87 -1.84
N GLY A 155 6.54 17.86 -2.63
CA GLY A 155 5.67 18.91 -3.19
C GLY A 155 4.43 18.35 -3.87
N PRO A 156 4.56 17.40 -4.84
CA PRO A 156 3.41 16.76 -5.48
C PRO A 156 2.45 16.05 -4.51
N LEU A 157 2.97 15.54 -3.39
CA LEU A 157 2.16 14.88 -2.35
C LEU A 157 1.38 15.89 -1.50
N VAL A 158 1.99 17.04 -1.20
CA VAL A 158 1.31 18.17 -0.53
C VAL A 158 0.22 18.74 -1.45
N ASP A 159 0.50 18.89 -2.74
CA ASP A 159 -0.48 19.32 -3.75
C ASP A 159 -1.62 18.31 -3.88
N LEU A 160 -1.32 17.00 -3.85
CA LEU A 160 -2.32 15.94 -3.83
C LEU A 160 -3.23 16.07 -2.60
N ALA A 161 -2.67 16.15 -1.40
CA ALA A 161 -3.41 16.30 -0.14
C ALA A 161 -4.35 17.53 -0.17
N THR A 162 -3.84 18.66 -0.68
CA THR A 162 -4.64 19.89 -0.86
C THR A 162 -5.79 19.69 -1.83
N ARG A 163 -5.55 19.01 -2.95
CA ARG A 163 -6.56 18.73 -3.99
C ARG A 163 -7.67 17.80 -3.50
N VAL A 164 -7.35 16.89 -2.60
CA VAL A 164 -8.34 15.99 -1.96
C VAL A 164 -8.98 16.58 -0.71
N GLY A 165 -8.73 17.86 -0.42
CA GLY A 165 -9.49 18.64 0.57
C GLY A 165 -8.85 18.73 1.97
N ALA A 166 -7.60 18.29 2.15
CA ALA A 166 -6.88 18.44 3.41
C ALA A 166 -5.96 19.67 3.41
N GLU A 167 -5.79 20.33 4.56
CA GLU A 167 -4.66 21.23 4.77
C GLU A 167 -3.38 20.41 4.77
N ALA A 168 -2.38 20.80 3.99
CA ALA A 168 -1.18 20.01 3.83
C ALA A 168 0.10 20.82 3.97
N ARG A 169 1.11 20.20 4.57
CA ARG A 169 2.47 20.76 4.64
C ARG A 169 3.51 19.67 4.50
N TRP A 170 4.69 20.09 4.07
CA TRP A 170 5.89 19.26 4.10
C TRP A 170 6.71 19.52 5.37
N ALA A 171 7.37 18.49 5.88
CA ALA A 171 8.43 18.60 6.87
C ALA A 171 9.64 17.77 6.43
N ASP A 172 10.83 18.33 6.62
CA ASP A 172 12.07 17.59 6.41
C ASP A 172 12.23 16.55 7.52
N ILE A 173 12.50 15.29 7.14
CA ILE A 173 12.74 14.20 8.10
C ILE A 173 14.06 14.39 8.85
N ASP A 174 15.03 15.10 8.26
CA ASP A 174 16.29 15.44 8.93
C ASP A 174 16.19 16.80 9.67
N GLY A 175 15.00 17.43 9.64
CA GLY A 175 14.74 18.74 10.21
C GLY A 175 14.49 18.71 11.72
N SER A 176 14.82 19.82 12.40
CA SER A 176 14.59 19.99 13.84
C SER A 176 13.11 19.96 14.25
N GLY A 177 12.19 20.15 13.29
CA GLY A 177 10.74 20.09 13.51
C GLY A 177 10.15 18.68 13.55
N LEU A 178 10.94 17.62 13.30
CA LEU A 178 10.43 16.24 13.19
C LEU A 178 9.66 15.80 14.45
N ALA A 179 10.27 15.98 15.63
CA ALA A 179 9.67 15.55 16.89
C ALA A 179 8.37 16.32 17.21
N ALA A 180 8.32 17.62 16.88
CA ALA A 180 7.12 18.43 17.03
C ALA A 180 6.01 17.98 16.07
N ALA A 181 6.35 17.62 14.83
CA ALA A 181 5.38 17.09 13.88
C ALA A 181 4.81 15.74 14.31
N ALA A 182 5.64 14.85 14.87
CA ALA A 182 5.20 13.57 15.42
C ALA A 182 4.32 13.74 16.67
N ALA A 183 4.65 14.69 17.55
CA ALA A 183 3.87 14.96 18.77
C ALA A 183 2.51 15.62 18.52
N ASP A 184 2.35 16.38 17.42
CA ASP A 184 1.08 17.01 17.02
C ASP A 184 0.16 16.06 16.22
N ALA A 185 0.62 14.84 15.90
CA ALA A 185 -0.10 13.91 15.05
C ALA A 185 -1.03 12.99 15.86
N ASP A 186 -2.22 12.72 15.32
CA ASP A 186 -3.14 11.71 15.86
C ASP A 186 -2.81 10.31 15.33
N LEU A 187 -2.23 10.24 14.13
CA LEU A 187 -1.71 9.01 13.56
C LEU A 187 -0.53 9.28 12.63
N MET A 188 0.24 8.22 12.38
CA MET A 188 1.35 8.22 11.45
C MET A 188 1.31 6.96 10.58
N ILE A 189 1.53 7.15 9.29
CA ILE A 189 1.70 6.06 8.32
C ILE A 189 3.16 6.06 7.87
N ASN A 190 3.92 5.03 8.27
CA ASN A 190 5.27 4.82 7.79
C ASN A 190 5.26 4.08 6.45
N THR A 191 5.82 4.69 5.40
CA THR A 191 5.94 4.06 4.07
C THR A 191 7.39 3.83 3.64
N ILE A 192 8.37 4.16 4.49
CA ILE A 192 9.78 3.94 4.23
C ILE A 192 10.28 2.61 4.84
N PRO A 193 11.36 2.03 4.31
CA PRO A 193 11.96 0.81 4.86
C PRO A 193 12.30 0.92 6.36
N ALA A 194 12.19 -0.19 7.08
CA ALA A 194 12.36 -0.22 8.55
C ALA A 194 13.76 0.20 9.00
N ASP A 195 14.81 -0.14 8.23
CA ASP A 195 16.19 0.27 8.50
C ASP A 195 16.38 1.79 8.34
N VAL A 196 15.67 2.41 7.40
CA VAL A 196 15.67 3.87 7.23
C VAL A 196 14.88 4.54 8.36
N ALA A 197 13.68 4.03 8.69
CA ALA A 197 12.86 4.55 9.77
C ALA A 197 13.55 4.44 11.15
N ALA A 198 14.37 3.41 11.35
CA ALA A 198 15.07 3.16 12.60
C ALA A 198 15.89 4.37 13.09
N ALA A 199 16.52 5.11 12.18
CA ALA A 199 17.33 6.29 12.50
C ALA A 199 16.53 7.44 13.14
N TYR A 200 15.22 7.49 12.89
CA TYR A 200 14.33 8.57 13.33
C TYR A 200 13.44 8.16 14.51
N THR A 201 13.54 6.90 14.94
CA THR A 201 12.72 6.31 16.00
C THR A 201 12.57 7.19 17.25
N PRO A 202 13.64 7.79 17.83
CA PRO A 202 13.49 8.61 19.03
C PRO A 202 12.57 9.81 18.87
N ALA A 203 12.49 10.40 17.67
CA ALA A 203 11.62 11.54 17.38
C ALA A 203 10.19 11.11 17.02
N LEU A 204 10.03 9.93 16.42
CA LEU A 204 8.75 9.44 15.89
C LEU A 204 7.94 8.62 16.91
N ALA A 205 8.59 8.04 17.92
CA ALA A 205 7.97 7.08 18.85
C ALA A 205 6.82 7.64 19.69
N VAL A 206 6.67 8.96 19.76
CA VAL A 206 5.63 9.65 20.55
C VAL A 206 4.24 9.61 19.93
N VAL A 207 4.11 9.15 18.68
CA VAL A 207 2.81 9.11 17.99
C VAL A 207 1.85 8.13 18.69
N PRO A 208 0.58 8.51 18.92
CA PRO A 208 -0.38 7.63 19.60
C PRO A 208 -0.82 6.43 18.75
N LEU A 209 -0.81 6.54 17.42
CA LEU A 209 -1.14 5.46 16.49
C LEU A 209 -0.17 5.43 15.30
N LEU A 210 0.48 4.29 15.10
CA LEU A 210 1.33 4.02 13.94
C LEU A 210 0.71 2.92 13.06
N LEU A 211 0.51 3.19 11.78
CA LEU A 211 0.41 2.17 10.74
C LEU A 211 1.78 2.07 10.04
N ASP A 212 2.48 0.96 10.25
CA ASP A 212 3.75 0.73 9.58
C ASP A 212 3.53 -0.16 8.36
N ALA A 213 3.79 0.33 7.13
CA ALA A 213 3.59 -0.46 5.91
C ALA A 213 4.52 -1.68 5.85
N ILE A 214 5.58 -1.70 6.68
CA ILE A 214 6.48 -2.85 6.80
C ILE A 214 5.84 -3.93 7.68
N TYR A 215 5.99 -5.18 7.25
CA TYR A 215 5.46 -6.35 7.98
C TYR A 215 6.47 -7.49 8.12
N ASP A 216 7.65 -7.38 7.52
CA ASP A 216 8.72 -8.35 7.67
C ASP A 216 10.08 -7.62 7.51
N PRO A 217 10.99 -7.71 8.49
CA PRO A 217 10.81 -8.31 9.82
C PRO A 217 9.79 -7.55 10.69
N TRP A 218 9.21 -8.23 11.69
CA TRP A 218 8.23 -7.65 12.63
C TRP A 218 8.49 -8.08 14.09
N PRO A 219 8.34 -7.20 15.09
CA PRO A 219 8.07 -5.76 14.97
C PRO A 219 9.28 -4.98 14.40
N THR A 220 9.02 -3.87 13.71
CA THR A 220 10.08 -2.94 13.30
C THR A 220 10.66 -2.19 14.51
N PRO A 221 11.85 -1.58 14.41
CA PRO A 221 12.37 -0.72 15.48
C PRO A 221 11.42 0.43 15.83
N LEU A 222 10.79 1.04 14.83
CA LEU A 222 9.80 2.10 15.03
C LEU A 222 8.55 1.58 15.75
N ALA A 223 7.98 0.46 15.30
CA ALA A 223 6.86 -0.19 15.95
C ALA A 223 7.15 -0.49 17.43
N THR A 224 8.31 -1.09 17.71
CA THR A 224 8.73 -1.42 19.08
C THR A 224 8.80 -0.18 19.96
N ALA A 225 9.36 0.92 19.45
CA ALA A 225 9.49 2.15 20.22
C ALA A 225 8.15 2.84 20.47
N VAL A 226 7.23 2.87 19.48
CA VAL A 226 5.87 3.39 19.66
C VAL A 226 5.13 2.59 20.73
N GLN A 227 5.21 1.26 20.69
CA GLN A 227 4.60 0.40 21.73
C GLN A 227 5.20 0.68 23.12
N ASN A 228 6.53 0.81 23.22
CA ASN A 228 7.20 1.13 24.49
C ASN A 228 6.82 2.52 25.03
N ALA A 229 6.44 3.45 24.15
CA ALA A 229 5.92 4.76 24.51
C ALA A 229 4.41 4.76 24.84
N GLY A 230 3.74 3.59 24.76
CA GLY A 230 2.31 3.42 25.04
C GLY A 230 1.39 3.67 23.83
N GLY A 231 1.95 3.89 22.65
CA GLY A 231 1.20 4.03 21.41
C GLY A 231 0.69 2.70 20.85
N GLN A 232 -0.32 2.77 20.00
CA GLN A 232 -0.85 1.64 19.25
C GLN A 232 -0.09 1.45 17.95
N VAL A 233 0.11 0.19 17.54
CA VAL A 233 0.78 -0.15 16.29
C VAL A 233 -0.05 -1.12 15.48
N ILE A 234 -0.22 -0.79 14.21
CA ILE A 234 -0.85 -1.61 13.19
C ILE A 234 0.24 -2.04 12.21
N SER A 235 0.38 -3.36 12.03
CA SER A 235 1.33 -3.95 11.08
C SER A 235 0.86 -3.79 9.64
N GLY A 236 1.82 -3.72 8.72
CA GLY A 236 1.58 -3.72 7.28
C GLY A 236 0.83 -4.96 6.78
N LEU A 237 0.76 -6.04 7.58
CA LEU A 237 -0.11 -7.19 7.27
C LEU A 237 -1.59 -6.81 7.20
N GLN A 238 -2.05 -5.88 8.04
CA GLN A 238 -3.45 -5.42 7.98
C GLN A 238 -3.71 -4.64 6.70
N MET A 239 -2.79 -3.75 6.33
CA MET A 239 -2.86 -3.04 5.05
C MET A 239 -2.86 -4.04 3.88
N LEU A 240 -1.97 -5.05 3.91
CA LEU A 240 -1.88 -6.10 2.90
C LEU A 240 -3.16 -6.94 2.79
N LEU A 241 -3.79 -7.28 3.91
CA LEU A 241 -5.04 -8.03 3.95
C LEU A 241 -6.17 -7.25 3.27
N HIS A 242 -6.35 -5.99 3.65
CA HIS A 242 -7.42 -5.15 3.12
C HIS A 242 -7.24 -4.83 1.63
N GLN A 243 -6.02 -4.54 1.18
CA GLN A 243 -5.77 -4.34 -0.26
C GLN A 243 -5.92 -5.64 -1.07
N ALA A 244 -5.67 -6.81 -0.46
CA ALA A 244 -5.91 -8.11 -1.11
C ALA A 244 -7.40 -8.45 -1.23
N PHE A 245 -8.27 -8.01 -0.32
CA PHE A 245 -9.72 -8.19 -0.48
C PHE A 245 -10.21 -7.57 -1.80
N ALA A 246 -9.86 -6.30 -2.03
CA ALA A 246 -10.20 -5.61 -3.27
C ALA A 246 -9.57 -6.29 -4.50
N GLN A 247 -8.31 -6.73 -4.42
CA GLN A 247 -7.66 -7.44 -5.53
C GLN A 247 -8.36 -8.76 -5.87
N VAL A 248 -8.77 -9.55 -4.87
CA VAL A 248 -9.52 -10.79 -5.09
C VAL A 248 -10.85 -10.50 -5.79
N GLU A 249 -11.59 -9.49 -5.35
CA GLU A 249 -12.85 -9.08 -5.98
C GLU A 249 -12.64 -8.63 -7.43
N LEU A 250 -11.60 -7.84 -7.69
CA LEU A 250 -11.23 -7.37 -9.02
C LEU A 250 -10.79 -8.51 -9.95
N PHE A 251 -10.03 -9.49 -9.46
CA PHE A 251 -9.49 -10.58 -10.28
C PHE A 251 -10.52 -11.68 -10.55
N THR A 252 -11.38 -11.97 -9.58
CA THR A 252 -12.33 -13.10 -9.64
C THR A 252 -13.75 -12.69 -10.04
N GLY A 253 -14.11 -11.41 -9.83
CA GLY A 253 -15.50 -10.96 -9.93
C GLY A 253 -16.41 -11.50 -8.81
N MET A 254 -15.84 -12.10 -7.76
CA MET A 254 -16.57 -12.69 -6.63
C MET A 254 -16.23 -11.94 -5.34
N PRO A 255 -17.16 -11.84 -4.37
CA PRO A 255 -16.88 -11.23 -3.07
C PRO A 255 -15.69 -11.89 -2.36
N ALA A 256 -14.81 -11.08 -1.73
CA ALA A 256 -13.65 -11.62 -1.04
C ALA A 256 -14.07 -12.52 0.15
N PRO A 257 -13.54 -13.76 0.28
CA PRO A 257 -13.79 -14.62 1.43
C PRO A 257 -12.93 -14.17 2.62
N LYS A 258 -13.34 -13.06 3.25
CA LYS A 258 -12.51 -12.31 4.22
C LYS A 258 -11.99 -13.16 5.37
N GLU A 259 -12.81 -14.03 5.94
CA GLU A 259 -12.41 -14.91 7.04
C GLU A 259 -11.31 -15.91 6.63
N ALA A 260 -11.45 -16.54 5.47
CA ALA A 260 -10.47 -17.51 4.95
C ALA A 260 -9.12 -16.85 4.63
N MET A 261 -9.17 -15.60 4.13
CA MET A 261 -7.97 -14.82 3.84
C MET A 261 -7.29 -14.33 5.13
N ALA A 262 -8.04 -13.86 6.12
CA ALA A 262 -7.49 -13.45 7.41
C ALA A 262 -6.78 -14.62 8.12
N ALA A 263 -7.40 -15.80 8.14
CA ALA A 263 -6.82 -17.01 8.71
C ALA A 263 -5.54 -17.50 7.99
N ALA A 264 -5.23 -16.97 6.80
CA ALA A 264 -4.01 -17.31 6.07
C ALA A 264 -2.79 -16.44 6.44
N LEU A 265 -2.99 -15.43 7.31
CA LEU A 265 -1.94 -14.58 7.85
C LEU A 265 -1.49 -14.98 9.26
N ASP A 266 -2.20 -15.92 9.90
CA ASP A 266 -1.87 -16.49 11.20
C ASP A 266 -0.73 -17.52 11.14
#